data_AF-A0AAW2XBY1-F1
#
_entry.id   AF-A0AAW2XBY1-F1
#
_cell.length_a   1.000
_cell.length_b   1.000
_cell.length_c   1.000
_cell.angle_alpha   90.00
_cell.angle_beta   90.00
_cell.angle_gamma   90.00
#
_symmetry.space_group_name_H-M   'P 1'
#
loop_
_entity.id
_entity.type
_entity.pdbx_description
1 polymer ?
#
loop_
_entity_poly.entity_id
_entity_poly.type
_entity_poly.pdbx_seq_one_letter_code
_entity_poly.pdbx_strand_id
1 'polypeptide(L)' 'MDEPTTYKAAMASTDSKKWLIAMKSEMESMYDNKVRNLVDFPKGTRPIECKWIYKIKIDMDGKIVVYKA' A
#
# COMPACT_ATOMS: atom_id res chain seq x y z
N MET A 1 -4.11 -0.07 -17.55
CA MET A 1 -3.87 0.63 -16.26
C MET A 1 -2.53 0.18 -15.77
N ASP A 2 -1.68 1.13 -15.41
CA ASP A 2 -0.33 0.79 -14.94
C ASP A 2 -0.40 0.54 -13.43
N GLU A 3 -0.17 -0.70 -13.02
CA GLU A 3 -0.03 -1.06 -11.61
C GLU A 3 1.41 -0.72 -11.19
N PRO A 4 1.61 0.32 -10.39
CA PRO A 4 2.94 0.80 -10.07
C PRO A 4 3.66 -0.25 -9.23
N THR A 5 4.92 -0.53 -9.56
CA THR A 5 5.73 -1.49 -8.78
C THR A 5 6.47 -0.83 -7.61
N THR A 6 6.40 0.49 -7.51
CA THR A 6 7.07 1.30 -6.48
C THR A 6 6.19 2.46 -6.03
N TYR A 7 6.41 2.93 -4.80
CA TYR A 7 5.74 4.11 -4.25
C TYR A 7 5.95 5.35 -5.14
N LYS A 8 7.17 5.57 -5.64
CA LYS A 8 7.46 6.72 -6.52
C LYS A 8 6.63 6.66 -7.80
N ALA A 9 6.52 5.49 -8.44
CA ALA A 9 5.67 5.30 -9.61
C ALA A 9 4.18 5.50 -9.28
N ALA A 10 3.72 5.01 -8.12
CA ALA A 10 2.34 5.22 -7.67
C ALA A 10 2.02 6.70 -7.47
N MET A 11 2.92 7.46 -6.86
CA MET A 11 2.74 8.90 -6.63
C MET A 11 2.91 9.74 -7.89
N ALA A 12 3.66 9.26 -8.88
CA ALA A 12 3.77 9.92 -10.19
C ALA A 12 2.58 9.63 -11.12
N SER A 13 1.75 8.64 -10.78
CA SER A 13 0.58 8.26 -11.60
C SER A 13 -0.57 9.26 -11.47
N THR A 14 -1.45 9.29 -12.47
CA THR A 14 -2.71 10.05 -12.44
C THR A 14 -3.65 9.60 -11.33
N ASP A 15 -3.52 8.34 -10.89
CA ASP A 15 -4.28 7.75 -9.79
C ASP A 15 -3.59 7.87 -8.42
N SER A 16 -2.54 8.68 -8.29
CA SER A 16 -1.77 8.87 -7.05
C SER A 16 -2.61 9.08 -5.79
N LYS A 17 -3.68 9.87 -5.89
CA LYS A 17 -4.63 10.09 -4.78
C LYS A 17 -5.32 8.79 -4.34
N LYS A 18 -5.71 7.94 -5.29
CA LYS A 18 -6.38 6.65 -4.99
C LYS A 18 -5.40 5.68 -4.35
N TRP A 19 -4.16 5.63 -4.83
CA TRP A 19 -3.10 4.85 -4.20
C TRP A 19 -2.79 5.32 -2.78
N LEU A 20 -2.75 6.64 -2.55
CA LEU A 20 -2.52 7.19 -1.21
C LEU A 20 -3.65 6.84 -0.23
N ILE A 21 -4.91 6.90 -0.69
CA ILE A 21 -6.07 6.51 0.12
C ILE A 21 -5.98 5.01 0.48
N ALA A 22 -5.66 4.15 -0.51
CA ALA A 22 -5.48 2.72 -0.27
C ALA A 22 -4.39 2.43 0.77
N MET A 23 -3.21 3.05 0.63
CA MET A 23 -2.10 2.90 1.58
C MET A 23 -2.49 3.34 3.00
N LYS A 24 -3.20 4.47 3.12
CA LYS A 24 -3.66 4.98 4.42
C LYS A 24 -4.67 4.02 5.06
N SER A 25 -5.65 3.54 4.29
CA SER A 25 -6.63 2.57 4.76
C SER A 25 -5.98 1.26 5.22
N GLU A 26 -4.96 0.79 4.50
CA GLU A 26 -4.21 -0.41 4.90
C GLU A 26 -3.39 -0.18 6.18
N MET A 27 -2.73 0.98 6.32
CA MET A 27 -2.03 1.33 7.57
C MET A 27 -2.98 1.49 8.76
N GLU A 28 -4.12 2.13 8.57
CA GLU A 28 -5.16 2.28 9.60
C GLU A 28 -5.72 0.92 10.00
N SER A 29 -6.00 0.04 9.04
CA SER A 29 -6.43 -1.33 9.33
C SER A 29 -5.38 -2.13 10.12
N MET A 30 -4.08 -1.97 9.81
CA MET A 30 -3.02 -2.60 10.59
C MET A 30 -2.98 -2.10 12.05
N TYR A 31 -3.26 -0.81 12.24
CA TYR A 31 -3.33 -0.18 13.57
C TYR A 31 -4.53 -0.69 14.36
N ASP A 32 -5.73 -0.67 13.77
CA ASP A 32 -6.97 -1.12 14.39
C ASP A 32 -6.93 -2.60 14.76
N ASN A 33 -6.37 -3.42 13.87
CA ASN A 33 -6.23 -4.86 14.11
C ASN A 33 -5.07 -5.20 15.07
N LYS A 34 -4.31 -4.20 15.57
CA LYS A 34 -3.16 -4.35 16.46
C LYS A 34 -2.12 -5.37 15.96
N VAL A 35 -2.07 -5.59 14.66
CA VAL A 35 -1.16 -6.57 14.02
C VAL A 35 0.25 -6.03 13.86
N ARG A 36 0.45 -4.71 14.00
CA ARG A 36 1.74 -4.06 13.81
C ARG A 36 2.04 -3.07 14.92
N ASN A 37 3.11 -3.30 15.67
CA ASN A 37 3.69 -2.31 16.57
C ASN A 37 4.87 -1.64 15.86
N LEU A 38 4.81 -0.32 15.74
CA LEU A 38 5.96 0.47 15.31
C LEU A 38 6.93 0.53 16.49
N VAL A 39 7.96 -0.32 16.49
CA VAL A 39 9.00 -0.33 17.53
C VAL A 39 10.26 0.34 17.02
N ASP A 40 10.94 1.08 17.90
CA ASP A 40 12.27 1.56 17.62
C ASP A 40 13.21 0.38 17.37
N PHE A 41 14.03 0.54 16.35
CA PHE A 41 14.88 -0.52 15.89
C PHE A 41 16.05 -0.75 16.86
N PRO A 42 16.19 -1.94 17.48
CA PRO A 42 17.26 -2.18 18.44
C PRO A 42 18.63 -2.15 17.74
N LYS A 43 19.59 -1.46 18.36
CA LYS A 43 20.97 -1.33 17.84
C LYS A 43 21.56 -2.70 17.52
N GLY A 44 22.07 -2.85 16.28
CA GLY A 44 22.75 -4.06 15.83
C GLY A 44 21.88 -5.12 15.16
N THR A 45 20.57 -4.88 15.00
CA THR A 45 19.71 -5.78 14.22
C THR A 45 19.71 -5.41 12.73
N ARG A 46 19.16 -6.26 11.83
CA ARG A 46 18.84 -5.87 10.43
C ARG A 46 17.33 -5.77 10.24
N PRO A 47 16.79 -4.64 9.75
CA PRO A 47 15.36 -4.51 9.57
C PRO A 47 14.91 -5.41 8.44
N ILE A 48 13.72 -6.00 8.60
CA ILE A 48 13.05 -6.68 7.49
C ILE A 48 12.44 -5.60 6.61
N GLU A 49 12.90 -5.54 5.37
CA GLU A 49 12.34 -4.61 4.39
C GLU A 49 10.89 -4.95 4.12
N CYS A 50 10.02 -3.94 4.22
CA CYS A 50 8.61 -4.05 3.85
C CYS A 50 8.39 -3.31 2.54
N LYS A 51 7.72 -3.94 1.58
CA LYS A 51 7.43 -3.37 0.27
C LYS A 51 5.93 -3.30 0.05
N TRP A 52 5.46 -2.16 -0.47
CA TRP A 52 4.09 -1.97 -0.92
C TRP A 52 3.83 -2.72 -2.23
N ILE A 53 2.67 -3.38 -2.34
CA ILE A 53 2.27 -4.11 -3.55
C ILE A 53 0.96 -3.50 -4.04
N TYR A 54 1.06 -2.69 -5.07
CA TYR A 54 -0.09 -2.01 -5.65
C TYR A 54 -0.84 -2.94 -6.58
N LYS A 55 -2.15 -3.08 -6.36
CA LYS A 55 -3.03 -3.91 -7.18
C LYS A 55 -4.39 -3.26 -7.40
N ILE A 56 -4.90 -3.33 -8.63
CA ILE A 56 -6.24 -2.87 -8.99
C ILE A 56 -7.15 -4.09 -9.11
N LYS A 57 -8.26 -4.09 -8.38
CA LYS A 57 -9.33 -5.07 -8.55
C LYS A 57 -10.35 -4.54 -9.55
N ILE A 58 -10.59 -5.31 -10.61
CA ILE A 58 -11.60 -5.06 -11.62
C ILE A 58 -12.79 -6.02 -11.44
N ASP A 59 -13.99 -5.56 -11.79
CA ASP A 59 -15.20 -6.39 -11.81
C ASP A 59 -15.26 -7.27 -13.06
N MET A 60 -16.27 -8.14 -13.15
CA MET A 60 -16.57 -8.95 -14.34
C MET A 60 -16.83 -8.09 -15.59
N ASP A 61 -17.34 -6.87 -15.41
CA ASP A 61 -17.51 -5.87 -16.47
C ASP A 61 -16.22 -5.10 -16.82
N GLY A 62 -15.08 -5.42 -16.19
CA GLY A 62 -13.78 -4.76 -16.44
C GLY A 62 -13.64 -3.37 -15.83
N LYS A 63 -14.61 -2.93 -15.01
CA LYS A 63 -14.56 -1.64 -14.31
C LYS A 63 -13.71 -1.74 -13.05
N ILE A 64 -12.96 -0.69 -12.72
CA ILE A 64 -12.23 -0.63 -11.45
C ILE A 64 -13.22 -0.61 -10.28
N VAL A 65 -13.04 -1.55 -9.36
CA VAL A 65 -13.81 -1.63 -8.12
C VAL A 65 -12.98 -1.10 -6.95
N VAL A 66 -11.72 -1.52 -6.82
CA VAL A 66 -10.90 -1.22 -5.64
C VAL A 66 -9.42 -1.06 -6.00
N TYR A 67 -8.76 -0.06 -5.41
CA TYR A 67 -7.30 0.04 -5.37
C TYR A 67 -6.81 -0.56 -4.05
N LYS A 68 -5.80 -1.43 -4.12
CA LYS A 68 -5.14 -2.03 -2.96
C LYS A 68 -3.67 -1.68 -2.99
N ALA A 69 -3.11 -1.32 -1.84
CA ALA A 69 -1.70 -0.98 -1.72
C ALA A 69 -1.13 -1.67 -0.51
#